data_AF-A0A4S2N5X7-F1
#
_entry.id   AF-A0A4S2N5X7-F1
#
_cell.length_a   1.000
_cell.length_b   1.000
_cell.length_c   1.000
_cell.angle_alpha   90.00
_cell.angle_beta   90.00
_cell.angle_gamma   90.00
#
_symmetry.space_group_name_H-M   'P 1'
#
loop_
_entity.id
_entity.type
_entity.pdbx_description
1 polymer ?
#
loop_
_entity_poly.entity_id
_entity_poly.type
_entity_poly.pdbx_seq_one_letter_code
_entity_poly.pdbx_strand_id
1 'polypeptide(L)'
;MSSTAPEPAATPNGSRTPKKLRRMSRSRSSSRTRAPRPPANDRQRSLVLVLRFLVSSPEYGAIRKHIFRKIPAIKNAMPSHSQFHNVLVDADPDDYLPSATRAGLRAMVTMNVTLNLYQLLVQKLKSRGAIGAKRSTPVKNAFFSRPNFMASLSLGVLIIIHRVLYRFLHQLRTNLMLPEAKDFRTKYPRAAKVFLSPYSPSITASLAGFALLLHPKTDLRQTIAVYTLVKAAEYWYNRFEDKGYFVDKPWWFGSWLLFPITSGQLFYSFVFDRDCFPTEFAPLYTRFTPEYIQPRPVDYPSNLPWPAPLEIVDSLGKIADLKFPSFSSPILYPDVNKLPSAVAAISPIVSPAHPTIKSLQCALMHPSEPSCLKTYIHYWATEAPRIGKLLLAIYTLIRIPRIRSQLQSPLKSLATLGESTTRTTLLLTGALGTPFALLCLFSTLLPHRLLPRSRFFLAGGISGLFAFLDRHNSRGNFLYSFRVFLVSAWKLAVKKNLVKPVKNGDVWVFVIALAAINAAYEREMESVSGGGMRKVLSSLRGLGWRDLVKERREREERVKEAVERNAEKKRMADGGEEAEKEVEKEEDKKED
;
A
#
# COMPACT_ATOMS: atom_id res chain seq x y z
N MET A 1 -37.92 31.77 22.03
CA MET A 1 -39.11 31.31 21.30
C MET A 1 -39.03 29.80 21.14
N SER A 2 -40.05 29.13 21.67
CA SER A 2 -40.36 27.69 21.74
C SER A 2 -39.93 26.88 20.50
N SER A 3 -39.10 25.83 20.62
CA SER A 3 -39.43 24.40 20.83
C SER A 3 -40.35 23.78 19.76
N THR A 4 -39.81 22.77 19.04
CA THR A 4 -40.44 21.44 18.87
C THR A 4 -39.44 20.42 18.32
N ALA A 5 -39.08 19.45 19.16
CA ALA A 5 -38.56 18.14 18.75
C ALA A 5 -39.73 17.15 18.67
N PRO A 6 -39.67 16.09 17.84
CA PRO A 6 -40.68 15.03 17.89
C PRO A 6 -40.30 13.97 18.94
N GLU A 7 -41.27 13.67 19.81
CA GLU A 7 -41.27 12.62 20.83
C GLU A 7 -41.35 11.20 20.24
N PRO A 8 -40.97 10.15 21.02
CA PRO A 8 -40.98 8.76 20.61
C PRO A 8 -42.31 8.06 20.89
N ALA A 9 -42.69 7.13 20.01
CA ALA A 9 -43.91 6.34 20.13
C ALA A 9 -43.85 5.34 21.30
N ALA A 10 -44.97 5.28 22.03
CA ALA A 10 -45.21 4.50 23.23
C ALA A 10 -45.41 2.99 22.99
N THR A 11 -44.99 2.23 23.99
CA THR A 11 -45.36 0.82 24.24
C THR A 11 -46.77 0.69 24.81
N PRO A 12 -47.48 -0.43 24.59
CA PRO A 12 -48.46 -0.92 25.55
C PRO A 12 -47.95 -2.17 26.28
N ASN A 13 -47.96 -2.08 27.61
CA ASN A 13 -47.87 -3.22 28.52
C ASN A 13 -49.11 -4.11 28.37
N GLY A 14 -48.90 -5.43 28.38
CA GLY A 14 -49.96 -6.43 28.38
C GLY A 14 -49.45 -7.74 28.97
N SER A 15 -49.58 -7.87 30.29
CA SER A 15 -49.35 -9.07 31.09
C SER A 15 -50.11 -10.29 30.56
N ARG A 16 -49.42 -11.43 30.36
CA ARG A 16 -49.99 -12.80 30.38
C ARG A 16 -48.88 -13.87 30.31
N THR A 17 -48.46 -14.38 31.47
CA THR A 17 -48.11 -15.81 31.61
C THR A 17 -49.41 -16.63 31.72
N PRO A 18 -49.46 -17.96 31.54
CA PRO A 18 -48.37 -18.94 31.39
C PRO A 18 -48.59 -19.93 30.21
N LYS A 19 -47.56 -20.66 29.79
CA LYS A 19 -47.69 -22.08 29.39
C LYS A 19 -46.33 -22.76 29.19
N LYS A 20 -46.10 -23.75 30.06
CA LYS A 20 -45.09 -24.81 29.94
C LYS A 20 -45.11 -25.41 28.53
N LEU A 21 -44.11 -25.10 27.71
CA LEU A 21 -43.81 -25.86 26.50
C LEU A 21 -42.82 -26.97 26.82
N ARG A 22 -43.43 -28.12 27.07
CA ARG A 22 -42.97 -29.50 26.90
C ARG A 22 -41.66 -29.61 26.10
N ARG A 23 -40.57 -29.78 26.84
CA ARG A 23 -39.23 -30.11 26.36
C ARG A 23 -39.28 -31.52 25.75
N MET A 24 -39.23 -31.64 24.43
CA MET A 24 -39.03 -32.92 23.76
C MET A 24 -37.70 -33.53 24.22
N SER A 25 -37.82 -34.61 24.97
CA SER A 25 -36.76 -35.52 25.36
C SER A 25 -36.20 -36.20 24.10
N ARG A 26 -35.11 -35.65 23.55
CA ARG A 26 -34.18 -36.45 22.74
C ARG A 26 -33.37 -37.31 23.70
N SER A 27 -33.66 -38.61 23.67
CA SER A 27 -32.85 -39.67 24.26
C SER A 27 -31.40 -39.56 23.79
N ARG A 28 -30.52 -39.02 24.64
CA ARG A 28 -29.09 -39.22 24.51
C ARG A 28 -28.77 -40.55 25.18
N SER A 29 -28.47 -41.53 24.36
CA SER A 29 -27.75 -42.73 24.75
C SER A 29 -26.53 -42.33 25.59
N SER A 30 -26.46 -42.87 26.80
CA SER A 30 -25.37 -42.68 27.72
C SER A 30 -24.15 -43.47 27.23
N SER A 31 -23.37 -42.91 26.30
CA SER A 31 -21.97 -43.29 26.20
C SER A 31 -21.23 -42.63 27.37
N ARG A 32 -20.99 -43.46 28.39
CA ARG A 32 -20.23 -43.15 29.60
C ARG A 32 -18.82 -42.72 29.19
N THR A 33 -18.64 -41.45 28.84
CA THR A 33 -17.34 -40.88 28.52
C THR A 33 -16.61 -40.71 29.85
N ARG A 34 -15.66 -41.62 30.07
CA ARG A 34 -14.75 -41.63 31.22
C ARG A 34 -14.22 -40.21 31.45
N ALA A 35 -14.49 -39.64 32.63
CA ALA A 35 -13.93 -38.34 33.02
C ALA A 35 -12.40 -38.35 32.79
N PRO A 36 -11.84 -37.33 32.13
CA PRO A 36 -10.43 -37.32 31.82
C PRO A 36 -9.61 -37.14 33.11
N ARG A 37 -8.57 -37.97 33.28
CA ARG A 37 -7.66 -37.90 34.42
C ARG A 37 -6.91 -36.56 34.42
N PRO A 38 -6.78 -35.87 35.58
CA PRO A 38 -5.92 -34.69 35.69
C PRO A 38 -4.46 -35.04 35.39
N PRO A 39 -3.63 -34.08 34.93
CA PRO A 39 -2.20 -34.31 34.74
C PRO A 39 -1.55 -34.70 36.07
N ALA A 40 -0.79 -35.79 36.08
CA ALA A 40 -0.24 -36.39 37.30
C ALA A 40 0.96 -35.62 37.92
N ASN A 41 1.42 -34.51 37.32
CA ASN A 41 2.61 -33.78 37.77
C ASN A 41 2.48 -32.26 37.52
N ASP A 42 2.70 -31.43 38.55
CA ASP A 42 2.70 -29.96 38.46
C ASP A 42 3.75 -29.43 37.48
N ARG A 43 4.90 -30.09 37.38
CA ARG A 43 5.94 -29.77 36.38
C ARG A 43 5.40 -29.94 34.95
N GLN A 44 4.63 -31.00 34.68
CA GLN A 44 4.04 -31.21 33.35
C GLN A 44 2.95 -30.17 33.08
N ARG A 45 2.15 -29.80 34.08
CA ARG A 45 1.14 -28.74 33.96
C ARG A 45 1.78 -27.40 33.62
N SER A 46 2.84 -27.00 34.33
CA SER A 46 3.58 -25.76 34.05
C SER A 46 4.20 -25.76 32.64
N LEU A 47 4.74 -26.89 32.19
CA LEU A 47 5.29 -27.05 30.85
C LEU A 47 4.20 -26.87 29.77
N VAL A 48 3.01 -27.45 29.96
CA VAL A 48 1.86 -27.23 29.05
C VAL A 48 1.45 -25.77 29.01
N LEU A 49 1.39 -25.11 30.17
CA LEU A 49 1.04 -23.69 30.27
C LEU A 49 2.04 -22.79 29.52
N VAL A 50 3.33 -23.12 29.55
CA VAL A 50 4.36 -22.40 28.76
C VAL A 50 4.24 -22.72 27.27
N LEU A 51 4.09 -24.00 26.90
CA LEU A 51 3.95 -24.43 25.50
C LEU A 51 2.72 -23.84 24.81
N ARG A 52 1.65 -23.55 25.56
CA ARG A 52 0.43 -22.90 25.08
C ARG A 52 0.70 -21.60 24.31
N PHE A 53 1.73 -20.84 24.71
CA PHE A 53 2.11 -19.58 24.07
C PHE A 53 2.85 -19.76 22.74
N LEU A 54 3.39 -20.96 22.47
CA LEU A 54 4.19 -21.28 21.30
C LEU A 54 3.42 -22.10 20.26
N VAL A 55 2.61 -23.06 20.70
CA VAL A 55 2.04 -24.11 19.84
C VAL A 55 0.55 -24.27 20.09
N SER A 56 -0.25 -24.43 19.02
CA SER A 56 -1.67 -24.76 19.15
C SER A 56 -1.92 -26.24 19.45
N SER A 57 -3.07 -26.59 20.04
CA SER A 57 -3.42 -28.01 20.27
C SER A 57 -3.26 -28.89 19.03
N PRO A 58 -3.82 -28.54 17.84
CA PRO A 58 -3.63 -29.37 16.65
C PRO A 58 -2.17 -29.40 16.16
N GLU A 59 -1.42 -28.30 16.30
CA GLU A 59 0.02 -28.26 15.97
C GLU A 59 0.83 -29.15 16.90
N TYR A 60 0.52 -29.16 18.20
CA TYR A 60 1.17 -30.03 19.17
C TYR A 60 0.91 -31.49 18.83
N GLY A 61 -0.31 -31.84 18.44
CA GLY A 61 -0.64 -33.16 17.90
C GLY A 61 0.19 -33.54 16.68
N ALA A 62 0.37 -32.61 15.73
CA ALA A 62 1.17 -32.82 14.53
C ALA A 62 2.67 -32.96 14.83
N ILE A 63 3.24 -32.09 15.68
CA ILE A 63 4.64 -32.13 16.12
C ILE A 63 4.91 -33.43 16.86
N ARG A 64 3.99 -33.86 17.73
CA ARG A 64 4.11 -35.14 18.44
C ARG A 64 4.10 -36.32 17.49
N LYS A 65 3.28 -36.28 16.43
CA LYS A 65 3.20 -37.33 15.42
C LYS A 65 4.49 -37.42 14.57
N HIS A 66 5.06 -36.29 14.16
CA HIS A 66 6.17 -36.26 13.20
C HIS A 66 7.57 -36.19 13.83
N ILE A 67 7.70 -35.56 15.00
CA ILE A 67 8.99 -35.29 15.67
C ILE A 67 9.13 -36.12 16.95
N PHE A 68 8.24 -35.92 17.93
CA PHE A 68 8.42 -36.54 19.26
C PHE A 68 8.28 -38.07 19.25
N ARG A 69 7.51 -38.64 18.32
CA ARG A 69 7.46 -40.10 18.14
C ARG A 69 8.78 -40.71 17.66
N LYS A 70 9.62 -39.95 16.96
CA LYS A 70 10.90 -40.41 16.43
C LYS A 70 12.03 -40.34 17.46
N ILE A 71 11.85 -39.60 18.57
CA ILE A 71 12.87 -39.39 19.60
C ILE A 71 12.36 -39.96 20.94
N PRO A 72 12.82 -41.16 21.36
CA PRO A 72 12.28 -41.86 22.53
C PRO A 72 12.46 -41.11 23.86
N ALA A 73 13.56 -40.34 24.03
CA ALA A 73 13.80 -39.53 25.21
C ALA A 73 12.74 -38.42 25.42
N ILE A 74 12.27 -37.81 24.34
CA ILE A 74 11.28 -36.71 24.38
C ILE A 74 9.86 -37.26 24.49
N LYS A 75 9.60 -38.46 23.94
CA LYS A 75 8.30 -39.14 24.00
C LYS A 75 7.80 -39.35 25.43
N ASN A 76 8.70 -39.68 26.35
CA ASN A 76 8.37 -39.98 27.75
C ASN A 76 8.28 -38.71 28.63
N ALA A 77 9.00 -37.65 28.26
CA ALA A 77 8.99 -36.38 28.98
C ALA A 77 7.79 -35.48 28.64
N MET A 78 7.21 -35.63 27.44
CA MET A 78 6.15 -34.76 26.93
C MET A 78 4.73 -35.34 27.11
N PRO A 79 3.74 -34.51 27.49
CA PRO A 79 2.37 -34.95 27.74
C PRO A 79 1.67 -35.49 26.47
N SER A 80 0.65 -36.32 26.65
CA SER A 80 -0.17 -36.82 25.55
C SER A 80 -1.00 -35.69 24.92
N HIS A 81 -1.46 -35.86 23.67
CA HIS A 81 -2.28 -34.83 22.99
C HIS A 81 -3.59 -34.55 23.75
N SER A 82 -4.23 -35.58 24.30
CA SER A 82 -5.45 -35.41 25.11
C SER A 82 -5.16 -34.72 26.44
N GLN A 83 -4.06 -35.06 27.12
CA GLN A 83 -3.63 -34.36 28.34
C GLN A 83 -3.32 -32.89 28.07
N PHE A 84 -2.63 -32.60 26.97
CA PHE A 84 -2.36 -31.23 26.53
C PHE A 84 -3.67 -30.46 26.30
N HIS A 85 -4.60 -31.04 25.55
CA HIS A 85 -5.89 -30.38 25.26
C HIS A 85 -6.72 -30.13 26.52
N ASN A 86 -6.80 -31.10 27.44
CA ASN A 86 -7.59 -30.96 28.67
C ASN A 86 -7.04 -29.84 29.56
N VAL A 87 -5.72 -29.80 29.75
CA VAL A 87 -5.08 -28.73 30.53
C VAL A 87 -5.29 -27.35 29.91
N LEU A 88 -5.40 -27.25 28.58
CA LEU A 88 -5.73 -26.00 27.91
C LEU A 88 -7.17 -25.56 28.18
N VAL A 89 -8.12 -26.49 28.13
CA VAL A 89 -9.55 -26.22 28.37
C VAL A 89 -9.77 -25.82 29.83
N ASP A 90 -9.07 -26.48 30.76
CA ASP A 90 -9.17 -26.18 32.20
C ASP A 90 -8.53 -24.83 32.60
N ALA A 91 -7.52 -24.36 31.86
CA ALA A 91 -6.72 -23.20 32.26
C ALA A 91 -7.32 -21.84 31.88
N ASP A 92 -7.85 -21.70 30.66
CA ASP A 92 -8.57 -20.48 30.25
C ASP A 92 -9.41 -20.79 28.99
N PRO A 93 -10.76 -20.74 29.07
CA PRO A 93 -11.65 -21.00 27.95
C PRO A 93 -11.46 -20.04 26.77
N ASP A 94 -10.98 -18.82 27.00
CA ASP A 94 -10.94 -17.75 26.00
C ASP A 94 -9.64 -17.72 25.16
N ASP A 95 -8.57 -18.41 25.61
CA ASP A 95 -7.28 -18.64 24.93
C ASP A 95 -6.69 -17.45 24.14
N TYR A 96 -6.94 -16.22 24.59
CA TYR A 96 -6.65 -15.05 23.78
C TYR A 96 -5.20 -14.61 23.83
N LEU A 97 -4.65 -14.43 25.02
CA LEU A 97 -3.27 -14.00 25.16
C LEU A 97 -2.31 -14.99 24.46
N PRO A 98 -2.48 -16.32 24.61
CA PRO A 98 -1.66 -17.29 23.89
C PRO A 98 -1.96 -17.35 22.38
N SER A 99 -3.19 -17.07 21.94
CA SER A 99 -3.46 -16.98 20.48
C SER A 99 -2.86 -15.71 19.85
N ALA A 100 -2.82 -14.59 20.58
CA ALA A 100 -2.14 -13.37 20.16
C ALA A 100 -0.62 -13.59 20.06
N THR A 101 0.00 -14.23 21.05
CA THR A 101 1.44 -14.53 21.03
C THR A 101 1.82 -15.47 19.89
N ARG A 102 1.05 -16.55 19.68
CA ARG A 102 1.26 -17.48 18.55
C ARG A 102 1.16 -16.77 17.20
N ALA A 103 0.19 -15.87 17.03
CA ALA A 103 0.05 -15.12 15.79
C ALA A 103 1.21 -14.16 15.54
N GLY A 104 1.67 -13.44 16.56
CA GLY A 104 2.86 -12.58 16.46
C GLY A 104 4.13 -13.38 16.18
N LEU A 105 4.32 -14.52 16.84
CA LEU A 105 5.45 -15.41 16.61
C LEU A 105 5.46 -15.97 15.19
N ARG A 106 4.30 -16.40 14.68
CA ARG A 106 4.16 -16.84 13.28
C ARG A 106 4.52 -15.73 12.31
N ALA A 107 3.96 -14.52 12.51
CA ALA A 107 4.27 -13.38 11.66
C ALA A 107 5.77 -13.02 11.66
N MET A 108 6.41 -13.11 12.83
CA MET A 108 7.87 -12.92 12.97
C MET A 108 8.64 -13.98 12.17
N VAL A 109 8.35 -15.26 12.37
CA VAL A 109 9.05 -16.35 11.68
C VAL A 109 8.83 -16.27 10.17
N THR A 110 7.59 -16.06 9.72
CA THR A 110 7.27 -15.94 8.29
C THR A 110 8.00 -14.76 7.66
N MET A 111 7.98 -13.59 8.31
CA MET A 111 8.64 -12.40 7.78
C MET A 111 10.16 -12.60 7.71
N ASN A 112 10.75 -13.25 8.72
CA ASN A 112 12.19 -13.49 8.75
C ASN A 112 12.63 -14.38 7.59
N VAL A 113 11.92 -15.49 7.39
CA VAL A 113 12.17 -16.42 6.28
C VAL A 113 11.97 -15.71 4.94
N THR A 114 10.89 -14.94 4.77
CA THR A 114 10.63 -14.21 3.53
C THR A 114 11.72 -13.19 3.21
N LEU A 115 12.16 -12.39 4.19
CA LEU A 115 13.20 -11.38 3.98
C LEU A 115 14.56 -12.03 3.63
N ASN A 116 14.92 -13.12 4.31
CA ASN A 116 16.16 -13.84 4.00
C ASN A 116 16.09 -14.51 2.62
N LEU A 117 14.97 -15.13 2.27
CA LEU A 117 14.76 -15.74 0.95
C LEU A 117 14.82 -14.69 -0.16
N TYR A 118 14.22 -13.52 0.06
CA TYR A 118 14.28 -12.39 -0.86
C TYR A 118 15.71 -11.92 -1.08
N GLN A 119 16.49 -11.75 -0.01
CA GLN A 119 17.91 -11.38 -0.13
C GLN A 119 18.72 -12.41 -0.92
N LEU A 120 18.50 -13.70 -0.66
CA LEU A 120 19.14 -14.77 -1.43
C LEU A 120 18.76 -14.71 -2.90
N LEU A 121 17.48 -14.48 -3.22
CA LEU A 121 16.99 -14.36 -4.60
C LEU A 121 17.63 -13.17 -5.33
N VAL A 122 17.65 -11.99 -4.69
CA VAL A 122 18.26 -10.78 -5.25
C VAL A 122 19.76 -10.95 -5.45
N GLN A 123 20.46 -11.56 -4.50
CA GLN A 123 21.89 -11.86 -4.63
C GLN A 123 22.15 -12.80 -5.81
N LYS A 124 21.32 -13.84 -5.98
CA LYS A 124 21.44 -14.82 -7.06
C LYS A 124 21.12 -14.22 -8.45
N LEU A 125 20.18 -13.27 -8.51
CA LEU A 125 19.87 -12.51 -9.72
C LEU A 125 20.99 -11.54 -10.09
N LYS A 126 21.55 -10.82 -9.11
CA LYS A 126 22.69 -9.92 -9.33
C LYS A 126 23.97 -10.66 -9.71
N SER A 127 24.24 -11.82 -9.12
CA SER A 127 25.42 -12.64 -9.45
C SER A 127 25.35 -13.26 -10.84
N ARG A 128 24.16 -13.35 -11.46
CA ARG A 128 24.00 -13.80 -12.85
C ARG A 128 24.34 -12.72 -13.88
N GLY A 129 24.37 -11.45 -13.49
CA GLY A 129 24.73 -10.32 -14.36
C GLY A 129 26.14 -9.76 -14.15
N ALA A 130 26.86 -10.21 -13.12
CA ALA A 130 28.18 -9.70 -12.78
C ALA A 130 29.17 -10.87 -12.59
N ILE A 131 29.98 -11.15 -13.61
CA ILE A 131 31.20 -11.94 -13.47
C ILE A 131 32.14 -11.13 -12.58
N GLY A 132 32.30 -11.52 -11.31
CA GLY A 132 33.26 -10.91 -10.38
C GLY A 132 32.70 -10.29 -9.08
N ALA A 133 31.41 -10.45 -8.75
CA ALA A 133 30.89 -9.98 -7.47
C ALA A 133 31.45 -10.81 -6.30
N LYS A 134 32.43 -10.24 -5.55
CA LYS A 134 32.97 -10.82 -4.32
C LYS A 134 31.82 -11.19 -3.37
N ARG A 135 31.74 -12.47 -2.96
CA ARG A 135 30.90 -12.94 -1.85
C ARG A 135 31.25 -12.09 -0.63
N SER A 136 30.35 -11.19 -0.20
CA SER A 136 30.51 -10.54 1.10
C SER A 136 30.47 -11.64 2.17
N THR A 137 31.58 -11.81 2.87
CA THR A 137 31.68 -12.71 4.03
C THR A 137 30.62 -12.31 5.06
N PRO A 138 29.90 -13.27 5.68
CA PRO A 138 29.00 -12.94 6.76
C PRO A 138 29.86 -12.53 7.96
N VAL A 139 29.98 -11.22 8.18
CA VAL A 139 30.47 -10.70 9.46
C VAL A 139 29.65 -11.37 10.55
N LYS A 140 30.32 -11.95 11.56
CA LYS A 140 29.72 -12.61 12.73
C LYS A 140 28.97 -11.56 13.58
N ASN A 141 27.92 -10.96 13.05
CA ASN A 141 27.04 -10.10 13.81
C ASN A 141 26.23 -11.00 14.73
N ALA A 142 26.11 -10.59 16.00
CA ALA A 142 25.23 -11.24 16.96
C ALA A 142 23.85 -11.46 16.34
N PHE A 143 23.21 -12.59 16.65
CA PHE A 143 21.91 -12.96 16.07
C PHE A 143 20.87 -11.84 16.20
N PHE A 144 20.89 -11.11 17.32
CA PHE A 144 20.04 -9.96 17.64
C PHE A 144 20.41 -8.66 16.92
N SER A 145 21.55 -8.58 16.25
CA SER A 145 21.96 -7.40 15.48
C SER A 145 21.63 -7.53 13.99
N ARG A 146 20.97 -8.61 13.58
CA ARG A 146 20.57 -8.83 12.19
C ARG A 146 19.38 -7.94 11.82
N PRO A 147 19.46 -7.09 10.77
CA PRO A 147 18.41 -6.14 10.44
C PRO A 147 17.08 -6.82 10.07
N ASN A 148 17.13 -7.95 9.35
CA ASN A 148 15.92 -8.72 9.01
C ASN A 148 15.24 -9.28 10.25
N PHE A 149 16.03 -9.75 11.23
CA PHE A 149 15.49 -10.29 12.48
C PHE A 149 14.83 -9.20 13.30
N MET A 150 15.47 -8.03 13.45
CA MET A 150 14.89 -6.86 14.11
C MET A 150 13.60 -6.38 13.41
N ALA A 151 13.58 -6.38 12.08
CA ALA A 151 12.39 -6.06 11.30
C ALA A 151 11.23 -7.05 11.55
N SER A 152 11.52 -8.35 11.58
CA SER A 152 10.53 -9.38 11.89
C SER A 152 10.05 -9.32 13.34
N LEU A 153 10.96 -9.06 14.28
CA LEU A 153 10.65 -8.89 15.70
C LEU A 153 9.72 -7.70 15.90
N SER A 154 10.01 -6.57 15.25
CA SER A 154 9.16 -5.38 15.23
C SER A 154 7.72 -5.70 14.81
N LEU A 155 7.54 -6.45 13.71
CA LEU A 155 6.20 -6.86 13.25
C LEU A 155 5.50 -7.80 14.24
N GLY A 156 6.22 -8.78 14.80
CA GLY A 156 5.68 -9.72 15.78
C GLY A 156 5.19 -9.00 17.04
N VAL A 157 6.03 -8.12 17.59
CA VAL A 157 5.71 -7.29 18.77
C VAL A 157 4.53 -6.38 18.49
N LEU A 158 4.49 -5.73 17.31
CA LEU A 158 3.36 -4.90 16.88
C LEU A 158 2.05 -5.69 16.94
N ILE A 159 2.00 -6.89 16.36
CA ILE A 159 0.78 -7.70 16.32
C ILE A 159 0.34 -8.11 17.72
N ILE A 160 1.26 -8.54 18.58
CA ILE A 160 0.95 -8.96 19.96
C ILE A 160 0.37 -7.78 20.74
N ILE A 161 1.09 -6.65 20.78
CA ILE A 161 0.66 -5.46 21.52
C ILE A 161 -0.66 -4.94 20.95
N HIS A 162 -0.82 -4.87 19.64
CA HIS A 162 -2.04 -4.39 19.02
C HIS A 162 -3.26 -5.24 19.40
N ARG A 163 -3.14 -6.57 19.36
CA ARG A 163 -4.22 -7.48 19.75
C ARG A 163 -4.59 -7.34 21.23
N VAL A 164 -3.59 -7.38 22.10
CA VAL A 164 -3.80 -7.27 23.55
C VAL A 164 -4.44 -5.93 23.92
N LEU A 165 -3.91 -4.81 23.42
CA LEU A 165 -4.46 -3.48 23.67
C LEU A 165 -5.88 -3.35 23.10
N TYR A 166 -6.12 -3.81 21.86
CA TYR A 166 -7.44 -3.72 21.25
C TYR A 166 -8.49 -4.48 22.07
N ARG A 167 -8.21 -5.74 22.45
CA ARG A 167 -9.15 -6.53 23.25
C ARG A 167 -9.36 -5.94 24.64
N PHE A 168 -8.29 -5.56 25.33
CA PHE A 168 -8.38 -4.96 26.66
C PHE A 168 -9.27 -3.71 26.65
N LEU A 169 -9.07 -2.80 25.70
CA LEU A 169 -9.87 -1.58 25.60
C LEU A 169 -11.30 -1.86 25.11
N HIS A 170 -11.48 -2.85 24.24
CA HIS A 170 -12.82 -3.26 23.82
C HIS A 170 -13.63 -3.82 24.99
N GLN A 171 -13.04 -4.71 25.79
CA GLN A 171 -13.64 -5.26 27.01
C GLN A 171 -13.88 -4.18 28.07
N LEU A 172 -12.92 -3.28 28.26
CA LEU A 172 -13.08 -2.16 29.17
C LEU A 172 -14.27 -1.29 28.75
N ARG A 173 -14.38 -0.97 27.46
CA ARG A 173 -15.51 -0.19 26.92
C ARG A 173 -16.85 -0.90 27.12
N THR A 174 -16.94 -2.21 26.84
CA THR A 174 -18.19 -2.96 27.03
C THR A 174 -18.58 -3.02 28.50
N ASN A 175 -17.62 -3.18 29.41
CA ASN A 175 -17.87 -3.20 30.85
C ASN A 175 -18.28 -1.82 31.37
N LEU A 176 -17.70 -0.74 30.86
CA LEU A 176 -18.06 0.63 31.22
C LEU A 176 -19.45 1.07 30.69
N MET A 177 -19.98 0.38 29.67
CA MET A 177 -21.33 0.59 29.16
C MET A 177 -22.40 -0.07 30.03
N LEU A 178 -22.03 -1.03 30.90
CA LEU A 178 -22.97 -1.68 31.81
C LEU A 178 -23.51 -0.69 32.86
N PRO A 179 -24.76 -0.89 33.33
CA PRO A 179 -25.37 -0.04 34.34
C PRO A 179 -24.55 -0.02 35.65
N GLU A 180 -23.88 -1.13 35.99
CA GLU A 180 -23.02 -1.29 37.17
C GLU A 180 -21.86 -0.28 37.21
N ALA A 181 -21.37 0.16 36.06
CA ALA A 181 -20.25 1.11 35.97
C ALA A 181 -20.69 2.59 36.05
N LYS A 182 -21.91 2.89 36.53
CA LYS A 182 -22.42 4.28 36.62
C LYS A 182 -21.57 5.14 37.57
N ASP A 183 -21.13 4.59 38.70
CA ASP A 183 -20.35 5.32 39.70
C ASP A 183 -18.97 5.74 39.19
N PHE A 184 -18.34 4.91 38.35
CA PHE A 184 -17.08 5.29 37.70
C PHE A 184 -17.27 6.45 36.72
N ARG A 185 -18.39 6.43 35.96
CA ARG A 185 -18.70 7.48 34.96
C ARG A 185 -18.97 8.83 35.61
N THR A 186 -19.63 8.85 36.77
CA THR A 186 -19.90 10.08 37.52
C THR A 186 -18.64 10.60 38.21
N LYS A 187 -17.79 9.70 38.76
CA LYS A 187 -16.54 10.07 39.44
C LYS A 187 -15.47 10.61 38.49
N TYR A 188 -15.36 10.06 37.27
CA TYR A 188 -14.34 10.46 36.28
C TYR A 188 -14.93 10.75 34.90
N PRO A 189 -15.65 11.87 34.70
CA PRO A 189 -16.40 12.12 33.48
C PRO A 189 -15.51 12.26 32.23
N ARG A 190 -14.32 12.87 32.37
CA ARG A 190 -13.37 13.04 31.26
C ARG A 190 -12.80 11.70 30.79
N ALA A 191 -12.34 10.86 31.72
CA ALA A 191 -11.80 9.54 31.41
C ALA A 191 -12.88 8.62 30.82
N ALA A 192 -14.08 8.64 31.40
CA ALA A 192 -15.22 7.91 30.89
C ALA A 192 -15.55 8.30 29.44
N LYS A 193 -15.55 9.60 29.10
CA LYS A 193 -15.78 10.08 27.73
C LYS A 193 -14.75 9.54 26.74
N VAL A 194 -13.48 9.47 27.14
CA VAL A 194 -12.41 8.91 26.31
C VAL A 194 -12.60 7.41 26.11
N PHE A 195 -12.81 6.63 27.17
CA PHE A 195 -12.94 5.18 27.05
C PHE A 195 -14.25 4.71 26.40
N LEU A 196 -15.34 5.45 26.57
CA LEU A 196 -16.63 5.15 25.93
C LEU A 196 -16.65 5.50 24.44
N SER A 197 -15.73 6.36 23.98
CA SER A 197 -15.60 6.72 22.57
C SER A 197 -15.44 5.46 21.71
N PRO A 198 -16.18 5.34 20.60
CA PRO A 198 -16.07 4.19 19.70
C PRO A 198 -14.66 4.06 19.08
N TYR A 199 -13.89 5.14 19.04
CA TYR A 199 -12.53 5.13 18.49
C TYR A 199 -11.47 4.68 19.49
N SER A 200 -11.79 4.61 20.79
CA SER A 200 -10.81 4.38 21.85
C SER A 200 -10.03 3.06 21.69
N PRO A 201 -10.67 1.91 21.42
CA PRO A 201 -9.93 0.66 21.22
C PRO A 201 -8.99 0.72 20.01
N SER A 202 -9.45 1.33 18.91
CA SER A 202 -8.69 1.44 17.66
C SER A 202 -7.49 2.40 17.76
N ILE A 203 -7.67 3.56 18.38
CA ILE A 203 -6.59 4.54 18.56
C ILE A 203 -5.55 4.01 19.54
N THR A 204 -5.98 3.43 20.66
CA THR A 204 -5.07 2.90 21.68
C THR A 204 -4.28 1.71 21.17
N ALA A 205 -4.92 0.79 20.43
CA ALA A 205 -4.22 -0.34 19.80
C ALA A 205 -3.14 0.12 18.80
N SER A 206 -3.29 1.30 18.20
CA SER A 206 -2.32 1.86 17.25
C SER A 206 -1.03 2.34 17.92
N LEU A 207 -1.00 2.50 19.25
CA LEU A 207 0.24 2.69 20.01
C LEU A 207 1.18 1.49 19.88
N ALA A 208 0.67 0.31 19.50
CA ALA A 208 1.50 -0.82 19.10
C ALA A 208 2.46 -0.48 17.94
N GLY A 209 2.17 0.56 17.17
CA GLY A 209 3.05 1.06 16.11
C GLY A 209 4.41 1.56 16.62
N PHE A 210 4.56 1.86 17.93
CA PHE A 210 5.88 2.13 18.52
C PHE A 210 6.82 0.94 18.46
N ALA A 211 6.32 -0.28 18.23
CA ALA A 211 7.15 -1.44 17.92
C ALA A 211 8.04 -1.23 16.68
N LEU A 212 7.71 -0.27 15.80
CA LEU A 212 8.55 0.14 14.68
C LEU A 212 9.89 0.75 15.12
N LEU A 213 10.04 1.17 16.38
CA LEU A 213 11.34 1.58 16.94
C LEU A 213 12.39 0.46 16.94
N LEU A 214 11.95 -0.80 17.04
CA LEU A 214 12.82 -1.97 16.93
C LEU A 214 13.33 -2.16 15.50
N HIS A 215 12.62 -1.62 14.50
CA HIS A 215 13.02 -1.72 13.10
C HIS A 215 14.25 -0.82 12.85
N PRO A 216 15.28 -1.34 12.16
CA PRO A 216 16.51 -0.58 11.91
C PRO A 216 16.22 0.71 11.14
N LYS A 217 16.95 1.78 11.46
CA LYS A 217 16.85 3.08 10.78
C LYS A 217 17.34 2.95 9.34
N THR A 218 16.43 2.59 8.44
CA THR A 218 16.68 2.37 7.01
C THR A 218 15.59 3.07 6.21
N ASP A 219 15.85 3.32 4.91
CA ASP A 219 14.88 3.93 4.00
C ASP A 219 13.56 3.13 3.91
N LEU A 220 13.61 1.82 4.17
CA LEU A 220 12.44 0.96 4.22
C LEU A 220 11.48 1.36 5.35
N ARG A 221 12.00 1.76 6.53
CA ARG A 221 11.20 2.23 7.65
C ARG A 221 10.42 3.49 7.31
N GLN A 222 11.09 4.45 6.66
CA GLN A 222 10.46 5.67 6.17
C GLN A 222 9.42 5.36 5.09
N THR A 223 9.72 4.42 4.18
CA THR A 223 8.80 3.98 3.13
C THR A 223 7.54 3.35 3.71
N ILE A 224 7.65 2.52 4.76
CA ILE A 224 6.50 1.96 5.48
C ILE A 224 5.65 3.09 6.08
N ALA A 225 6.26 4.03 6.78
CA ALA A 225 5.55 5.15 7.41
C ALA A 225 4.77 5.99 6.38
N VAL A 226 5.42 6.38 5.29
CA VAL A 226 4.80 7.16 4.20
C VAL A 226 3.74 6.33 3.47
N TYR A 227 3.95 5.03 3.27
CA TYR A 227 2.95 4.15 2.71
C TYR A 227 1.69 4.09 3.55
N THR A 228 1.83 3.86 4.86
CA THR A 228 0.72 3.84 5.80
C THR A 228 0.02 5.19 5.85
N LEU A 229 0.75 6.31 5.79
CA LEU A 229 0.18 7.65 5.75
C LEU A 229 -0.71 7.87 4.51
N VAL A 230 -0.21 7.54 3.32
CA VAL A 230 -0.98 7.71 2.09
C VAL A 230 -2.18 6.77 2.06
N LYS A 231 -2.06 5.54 2.60
CA LYS A 231 -3.20 4.63 2.75
C LYS A 231 -4.23 5.15 3.75
N ALA A 232 -3.81 5.75 4.86
CA ALA A 232 -4.72 6.40 5.79
C ALA A 232 -5.50 7.52 5.09
N ALA A 233 -4.82 8.41 4.37
CA ALA A 233 -5.45 9.47 3.61
C ALA A 233 -6.41 8.91 2.54
N GLU A 234 -6.02 7.85 1.83
CA GLU A 234 -6.86 7.18 0.83
C GLU A 234 -8.16 6.64 1.44
N TYR A 235 -8.09 5.96 2.58
CA TYR A 235 -9.27 5.37 3.23
C TYR A 235 -10.22 6.43 3.78
N TRP A 236 -9.67 7.51 4.35
CA TRP A 236 -10.48 8.64 4.78
C TRP A 236 -11.10 9.39 3.60
N TYR A 237 -10.36 9.56 2.50
CA TYR A 237 -10.91 10.13 1.27
C TYR A 237 -12.07 9.28 0.73
N ASN A 238 -11.88 7.96 0.60
CA ASN A 238 -12.96 7.05 0.16
C ASN A 238 -14.18 7.15 1.06
N ARG A 239 -13.96 7.23 2.38
CA ARG A 239 -15.05 7.39 3.35
C ARG A 239 -15.85 8.67 3.13
N PHE A 240 -15.18 9.78 2.87
CA PHE A 240 -15.86 11.05 2.59
C PHE A 240 -16.59 10.99 1.23
N GLU A 241 -16.03 10.28 0.26
CA GLU A 241 -16.66 10.01 -1.04
C GLU A 241 -17.93 9.16 -0.87
N ASP A 242 -17.87 8.06 -0.12
CA ASP A 242 -19.00 7.16 0.18
C ASP A 242 -20.15 7.87 0.91
N LYS A 243 -19.84 8.89 1.71
CA LYS A 243 -20.82 9.72 2.42
C LYS A 243 -21.42 10.85 1.59
N GLY A 244 -20.99 11.01 0.33
CA GLY A 244 -21.50 12.07 -0.54
C GLY A 244 -20.98 13.47 -0.19
N TYR A 245 -19.81 13.61 0.43
CA TYR A 245 -19.20 14.94 0.59
C TYR A 245 -18.69 15.53 -0.73
N PHE A 246 -18.57 14.71 -1.78
CA PHE A 246 -18.02 15.08 -3.10
C PHE A 246 -19.02 14.83 -4.24
N VAL A 247 -20.31 15.13 -4.04
CA VAL A 247 -21.37 14.91 -5.05
C VAL A 247 -21.10 15.69 -6.34
N ASP A 248 -20.68 16.95 -6.24
CA ASP A 248 -20.46 17.84 -7.39
C ASP A 248 -18.99 17.90 -7.84
N LYS A 249 -18.35 16.72 -7.95
CA LYS A 249 -16.95 16.67 -8.36
C LYS A 249 -16.81 16.94 -9.87
N PRO A 250 -15.98 17.93 -10.27
CA PRO A 250 -15.71 18.17 -11.69
C PRO A 250 -15.13 16.93 -12.36
N TRP A 251 -15.49 16.69 -13.62
CA TRP A 251 -15.05 15.52 -14.40
C TRP A 251 -13.51 15.41 -14.53
N TRP A 252 -12.80 16.53 -14.41
CA TRP A 252 -11.34 16.60 -14.44
C TRP A 252 -10.69 16.41 -13.06
N PHE A 253 -11.41 16.51 -11.96
CA PHE A 253 -10.83 16.36 -10.63
C PHE A 253 -10.61 14.89 -10.29
N GLY A 254 -9.42 14.51 -9.83
CA GLY A 254 -9.14 13.11 -9.48
C GLY A 254 -7.72 12.86 -8.99
N SER A 255 -7.43 11.59 -8.66
CA SER A 255 -6.12 11.18 -8.13
C SER A 255 -4.94 11.43 -9.09
N TRP A 256 -5.21 11.59 -10.39
CA TRP A 256 -4.19 11.89 -11.38
C TRP A 256 -3.53 13.27 -11.17
N LEU A 257 -4.23 14.24 -10.53
CA LEU A 257 -3.69 15.57 -10.20
C LEU A 257 -2.51 15.53 -9.22
N LEU A 258 -2.34 14.42 -8.49
CA LEU A 258 -1.16 14.21 -7.64
C LEU A 258 0.12 14.06 -8.47
N PHE A 259 0.01 13.61 -9.72
CA PHE A 259 1.14 13.33 -10.58
C PHE A 259 1.83 14.58 -11.15
N PRO A 260 1.12 15.61 -11.65
CA PRO A 260 1.71 16.93 -11.96
C PRO A 260 2.61 17.46 -10.84
N ILE A 261 2.10 17.53 -9.61
CA ILE A 261 2.84 18.06 -8.46
C ILE A 261 4.07 17.18 -8.17
N THR A 262 3.90 15.86 -8.27
CA THR A 262 4.99 14.90 -8.10
C THR A 262 6.07 15.08 -9.16
N SER A 263 5.69 15.14 -10.43
CA SER A 263 6.63 15.24 -11.54
C SER A 263 7.40 16.56 -11.51
N GLY A 264 6.73 17.68 -11.18
CA GLY A 264 7.38 18.97 -10.96
C GLY A 264 8.44 18.94 -9.85
N GLN A 265 8.09 18.39 -8.68
CA GLN A 265 9.04 18.25 -7.57
C GLN A 265 10.19 17.30 -7.90
N LEU A 266 9.89 16.16 -8.53
CA LEU A 266 10.92 15.17 -8.88
C LEU A 266 11.91 15.75 -9.88
N PHE A 267 11.42 16.41 -10.94
CA PHE A 267 12.28 17.04 -11.92
C PHE A 267 13.10 18.20 -11.33
N TYR A 268 12.49 19.01 -10.45
CA TYR A 268 13.22 20.04 -9.71
C TYR A 268 14.35 19.45 -8.85
N SER A 269 14.05 18.42 -8.05
CA SER A 269 15.05 17.76 -7.20
C SER A 269 16.10 17.01 -8.00
N PHE A 270 15.76 16.49 -9.19
CA PHE A 270 16.72 15.84 -10.08
C PHE A 270 17.82 16.79 -10.55
N VAL A 271 17.48 18.05 -10.84
CA VAL A 271 18.41 19.06 -11.37
C VAL A 271 19.17 19.79 -10.27
N PHE A 272 18.49 20.23 -9.20
CA PHE A 272 19.12 21.11 -8.18
C PHE A 272 19.56 20.37 -6.91
N ASP A 273 18.84 19.31 -6.52
CA ASP A 273 18.95 18.70 -5.20
C ASP A 273 18.97 17.17 -5.30
N ARG A 274 19.96 16.64 -6.01
CA ARG A 274 20.05 15.20 -6.34
C ARG A 274 20.00 14.27 -5.13
N ASP A 275 20.49 14.70 -3.97
CA ASP A 275 20.44 13.92 -2.72
C ASP A 275 19.00 13.70 -2.21
N CYS A 276 18.08 14.58 -2.60
CA CYS A 276 16.65 14.48 -2.29
C CYS A 276 15.89 13.66 -3.33
N PHE A 277 16.50 13.40 -4.49
CA PHE A 277 15.90 12.65 -5.57
C PHE A 277 16.04 11.13 -5.32
N PRO A 278 14.99 10.32 -5.57
CA PRO A 278 15.04 8.88 -5.40
C PRO A 278 16.01 8.23 -6.39
N THR A 279 17.05 7.57 -5.89
CA THR A 279 18.15 7.00 -6.70
C THR A 279 17.68 5.99 -7.75
N GLU A 280 16.59 5.27 -7.49
CA GLU A 280 16.01 4.29 -8.41
C GLU A 280 15.50 4.90 -9.72
N PHE A 281 15.13 6.19 -9.71
CA PHE A 281 14.57 6.87 -10.88
C PHE A 281 15.63 7.60 -11.71
N ALA A 282 16.85 7.76 -11.22
CA ALA A 282 17.87 8.54 -11.95
C ALA A 282 18.26 7.87 -13.27
N PRO A 283 18.45 6.53 -13.30
CA PRO A 283 18.68 5.81 -14.55
C PRO A 283 17.53 5.93 -15.55
N LEU A 284 16.30 6.15 -15.08
CA LEU A 284 15.13 6.28 -15.93
C LEU A 284 15.22 7.55 -16.79
N TYR A 285 15.57 8.68 -16.17
CA TYR A 285 15.80 9.93 -16.91
C TYR A 285 17.01 9.77 -17.85
N THR A 286 18.17 9.36 -17.35
CA THR A 286 19.38 9.32 -18.19
C THR A 286 19.31 8.31 -19.33
N ARG A 287 18.54 7.20 -19.19
CA ARG A 287 18.44 6.16 -20.22
C ARG A 287 17.38 6.47 -21.27
N PHE A 288 16.27 7.08 -20.88
CA PHE A 288 15.13 7.32 -21.76
C PHE A 288 15.01 8.78 -22.19
N THR A 289 16.07 9.59 -22.07
CA THR A 289 16.18 10.92 -22.69
C THR A 289 17.56 11.14 -23.33
N PRO A 290 18.07 10.21 -24.17
CA PRO A 290 19.40 10.35 -24.77
C PRO A 290 19.50 11.55 -25.73
N GLU A 291 18.38 12.00 -26.30
CA GLU A 291 18.31 13.18 -27.16
C GLU A 291 18.61 14.50 -26.42
N TYR A 292 18.37 14.54 -25.10
CA TYR A 292 18.59 15.73 -24.27
C TYR A 292 19.80 15.60 -23.35
N ILE A 293 20.07 14.38 -22.86
CA ILE A 293 21.25 14.05 -22.04
C ILE A 293 22.19 13.25 -22.91
N GLN A 294 23.11 13.95 -23.56
CA GLN A 294 23.96 13.38 -24.61
C GLN A 294 24.86 12.26 -24.06
N PRO A 295 24.70 11.00 -24.52
CA PRO A 295 25.65 9.96 -24.21
C PRO A 295 26.99 10.25 -24.90
N ARG A 296 28.07 9.64 -24.41
CA ARG A 296 29.37 9.72 -25.08
C ARG A 296 29.23 9.13 -26.50
N PRO A 297 29.59 9.88 -27.56
CA PRO A 297 29.57 9.35 -28.92
C PRO A 297 30.54 8.18 -29.07
N VAL A 298 30.19 7.19 -29.90
CA VAL A 298 31.01 5.98 -30.09
C VAL A 298 32.36 6.32 -30.72
N ASP A 299 32.38 7.30 -31.63
CA ASP A 299 33.58 7.71 -32.37
C ASP A 299 34.43 8.76 -31.61
N TYR A 300 34.05 9.11 -30.37
CA TYR A 300 34.76 10.14 -29.62
C TYR A 300 36.04 9.57 -28.96
N PRO A 301 37.23 10.18 -29.18
CA PRO A 301 38.50 9.68 -28.69
C PRO A 301 38.48 9.41 -27.17
N SER A 302 38.99 8.24 -26.74
CA SER A 302 38.94 7.81 -25.32
C SER A 302 39.77 8.68 -24.38
N ASN A 303 40.82 9.33 -24.91
CA ASN A 303 41.71 10.25 -24.20
C ASN A 303 41.08 11.62 -23.89
N LEU A 304 39.99 11.99 -24.56
CA LEU A 304 39.32 13.27 -24.34
C LEU A 304 38.22 13.14 -23.26
N PRO A 305 38.07 14.15 -22.39
CA PRO A 305 37.03 14.14 -21.36
C PRO A 305 35.64 14.32 -21.99
N TRP A 306 34.68 13.51 -21.56
CA TRP A 306 33.26 13.68 -21.89
C TRP A 306 32.49 13.76 -20.58
N PRO A 307 31.60 14.76 -20.39
CA PRO A 307 30.87 14.92 -19.14
C PRO A 307 29.95 13.73 -18.88
N ALA A 308 29.85 13.32 -17.62
CA ALA A 308 28.94 12.24 -17.25
C ALA A 308 27.47 12.68 -17.42
N PRO A 309 26.50 11.77 -17.65
CA PRO A 309 25.08 12.14 -17.81
C PRO A 309 24.53 13.00 -16.67
N LEU A 310 24.94 12.72 -15.44
CA LEU A 310 24.52 13.50 -14.27
C LEU A 310 25.21 14.87 -14.19
N GLU A 311 26.44 14.99 -14.70
CA GLU A 311 27.15 16.27 -14.77
C GLU A 311 26.53 17.20 -15.82
N ILE A 312 26.02 16.64 -16.92
CA ILE A 312 25.18 17.37 -17.90
C ILE A 312 23.95 17.94 -17.20
N VAL A 313 23.28 17.14 -16.37
CA VAL A 313 22.10 17.60 -15.59
C VAL A 313 22.49 18.67 -14.56
N ASP A 314 23.59 18.49 -13.83
CA ASP A 314 24.09 19.47 -12.85
C ASP A 314 24.43 20.80 -13.57
N SER A 315 24.93 20.75 -14.80
CA SER A 315 25.20 21.94 -15.62
C SER A 315 23.93 22.68 -16.04
N LEU A 316 22.79 22.02 -16.26
CA LEU A 316 21.50 22.68 -16.49
C LEU A 316 21.10 23.53 -15.27
N GLY A 317 21.33 23.03 -14.06
CA GLY A 317 21.12 23.79 -12.83
C GLY A 317 22.02 25.02 -12.75
N LYS A 318 23.30 24.89 -13.12
CA LYS A 318 24.24 26.02 -13.17
C LYS A 318 23.86 27.06 -14.23
N ILE A 319 23.39 26.64 -15.40
CA ILE A 319 22.89 27.55 -16.45
C ILE A 319 21.69 28.35 -15.93
N ALA A 320 20.81 27.72 -15.16
CA ALA A 320 19.68 28.38 -14.53
C ALA A 320 20.13 29.43 -13.50
N ASP A 321 21.16 29.12 -12.70
CA ASP A 321 21.75 30.05 -11.73
C ASP A 321 22.42 31.25 -12.41
N LEU A 322 23.00 31.04 -13.59
CA LEU A 322 23.53 32.08 -14.47
C LEU A 322 22.44 32.86 -15.24
N LYS A 323 21.16 32.64 -14.93
CA LYS A 323 20.00 33.31 -15.56
C LYS A 323 19.94 33.07 -17.08
N PHE A 324 20.20 31.85 -17.53
CA PHE A 324 20.08 31.42 -18.94
C PHE A 324 20.83 32.34 -19.92
N PRO A 325 22.17 32.35 -19.90
CA PRO A 325 22.95 33.16 -20.82
C PRO A 325 22.66 32.82 -22.29
N SER A 326 22.77 33.82 -23.16
CA SER A 326 22.75 33.62 -24.62
C SER A 326 23.94 32.79 -25.07
N PHE A 327 23.76 32.05 -26.14
CA PHE A 327 24.79 31.26 -26.79
C PHE A 327 25.18 31.90 -28.12
N SER A 328 26.48 31.96 -28.36
CA SER A 328 27.05 32.24 -29.67
C SER A 328 27.96 31.08 -30.01
N SER A 329 27.80 30.55 -31.23
CA SER A 329 28.57 29.39 -31.66
C SER A 329 30.07 29.72 -31.76
N PRO A 330 30.94 28.93 -31.10
CA PRO A 330 32.38 29.05 -31.26
C PRO A 330 32.85 28.80 -32.70
N ILE A 331 32.03 28.15 -33.54
CA ILE A 331 32.34 27.89 -34.95
C ILE A 331 32.36 29.19 -35.75
N LEU A 332 31.39 30.09 -35.50
CA LEU A 332 31.31 31.38 -36.19
C LEU A 332 32.07 32.50 -35.47
N TYR A 333 32.16 32.43 -34.14
CA TYR A 333 32.72 33.50 -33.31
C TYR A 333 33.73 32.92 -32.30
N PRO A 334 34.93 32.51 -32.74
CA PRO A 334 35.91 31.85 -31.87
C PRO A 334 36.40 32.75 -30.73
N ASP A 335 36.49 34.06 -30.96
CA ASP A 335 37.09 35.01 -30.00
C ASP A 335 36.08 35.69 -29.06
N VAL A 336 34.77 35.57 -29.34
CA VAL A 336 33.76 36.45 -28.75
C VAL A 336 33.19 35.90 -27.44
N ASN A 337 33.12 34.57 -27.24
CA ASN A 337 32.42 34.00 -26.08
C ASN A 337 33.10 32.75 -25.50
N LYS A 338 33.90 32.96 -24.45
CA LYS A 338 34.37 31.88 -23.58
C LYS A 338 33.23 31.40 -22.70
N LEU A 339 32.99 30.08 -22.65
CA LEU A 339 31.99 29.51 -21.74
C LEU A 339 32.29 29.93 -20.29
N PRO A 340 31.27 30.27 -19.48
CA PRO A 340 31.48 30.56 -18.07
C PRO A 340 32.17 29.39 -17.37
N SER A 341 33.14 29.68 -16.50
CA SER A 341 33.96 28.66 -15.81
C SER A 341 33.13 27.60 -15.09
N ALA A 342 31.97 27.99 -14.55
CA ALA A 342 31.02 27.09 -13.88
C ALA A 342 30.52 25.93 -14.77
N VAL A 343 30.47 26.14 -16.09
CA VAL A 343 29.95 25.21 -17.10
C VAL A 343 31.02 24.83 -18.14
N ALA A 344 32.31 24.96 -17.80
CA ALA A 344 33.39 24.59 -18.72
C ALA A 344 33.36 23.08 -19.10
N ALA A 345 32.87 22.22 -18.21
CA ALA A 345 32.81 20.76 -18.41
C ALA A 345 31.93 20.34 -19.60
N ILE A 346 30.96 21.15 -20.00
CA ILE A 346 30.07 20.86 -21.15
C ILE A 346 30.59 21.40 -22.48
N SER A 347 31.80 21.98 -22.50
CA SER A 347 32.45 22.44 -23.73
C SER A 347 32.40 21.43 -24.88
N PRO A 348 32.71 20.11 -24.71
CA PRO A 348 32.71 19.18 -25.84
C PRO A 348 31.32 18.96 -26.46
N ILE A 349 30.24 19.27 -25.74
CA ILE A 349 28.86 19.18 -26.24
C ILE A 349 28.45 20.48 -26.94
N VAL A 350 28.78 21.62 -26.34
CA VAL A 350 28.34 22.94 -26.79
C VAL A 350 29.21 23.51 -27.91
N SER A 351 30.50 23.15 -27.97
CA SER A 351 31.40 23.67 -29.01
C SER A 351 31.01 23.28 -30.44
N PRO A 352 30.55 22.05 -30.75
CA PRO A 352 30.04 21.71 -32.07
C PRO A 352 28.59 22.14 -32.30
N ALA A 353 27.96 22.88 -31.37
CA ALA A 353 26.53 23.19 -31.48
C ALA A 353 26.22 24.11 -32.68
N HIS A 354 25.07 23.84 -33.30
CA HIS A 354 24.63 24.51 -34.51
C HIS A 354 24.53 26.04 -34.33
N PRO A 355 25.04 26.85 -35.27
CA PRO A 355 25.17 28.30 -35.09
C PRO A 355 23.87 29.09 -34.96
N THR A 356 22.74 28.53 -35.41
CA THR A 356 21.44 29.19 -35.30
C THR A 356 20.81 29.07 -33.90
N ILE A 357 21.39 28.27 -33.00
CA ILE A 357 20.94 28.16 -31.62
C ILE A 357 21.38 29.41 -30.86
N LYS A 358 20.44 30.08 -30.17
CA LYS A 358 20.68 31.35 -29.45
C LYS A 358 20.79 31.20 -27.93
N SER A 359 20.37 30.06 -27.37
CA SER A 359 20.32 29.81 -25.93
C SER A 359 21.35 28.74 -25.56
N LEU A 360 22.14 28.99 -24.50
CA LEU A 360 23.14 28.02 -24.02
C LEU A 360 22.49 26.71 -23.58
N GLN A 361 21.28 26.81 -23.03
CA GLN A 361 20.51 25.66 -22.62
C GLN A 361 20.12 24.76 -23.80
N CYS A 362 19.65 25.36 -24.90
CA CYS A 362 19.34 24.63 -26.13
C CYS A 362 20.60 24.00 -26.75
N ALA A 363 21.71 24.74 -26.75
CA ALA A 363 22.98 24.26 -27.27
C ALA A 363 23.52 23.05 -26.50
N LEU A 364 23.27 22.99 -25.18
CA LEU A 364 23.61 21.82 -24.36
C LEU A 364 22.66 20.63 -24.63
N MET A 365 21.36 20.88 -24.71
CA MET A 365 20.37 19.80 -24.78
C MET A 365 20.33 19.15 -26.17
N HIS A 366 20.35 19.92 -27.25
CA HIS A 366 20.24 19.41 -28.61
C HIS A 366 21.23 20.11 -29.57
N PRO A 367 22.55 19.91 -29.38
CA PRO A 367 23.59 20.66 -30.10
C PRO A 367 23.52 20.50 -31.62
N SER A 368 23.12 19.34 -32.13
CA SER A 368 23.10 19.02 -33.56
C SER A 368 21.88 19.58 -34.31
N GLU A 369 20.78 19.83 -33.61
CA GLU A 369 19.50 20.17 -34.24
C GLU A 369 19.06 21.57 -33.80
N PRO A 370 18.87 22.53 -34.73
CA PRO A 370 18.49 23.88 -34.35
C PRO A 370 17.03 24.00 -33.87
N SER A 371 16.17 23.06 -34.27
CA SER A 371 14.73 23.13 -34.00
C SER A 371 14.32 22.27 -32.80
N CYS A 372 13.87 22.93 -31.73
CA CYS A 372 13.45 22.26 -30.49
C CYS A 372 12.28 21.28 -30.72
N LEU A 373 11.35 21.66 -31.60
CA LEU A 373 10.18 20.84 -31.94
C LEU A 373 10.57 19.55 -32.66
N LYS A 374 11.53 19.61 -33.59
CA LYS A 374 11.98 18.42 -34.31
C LYS A 374 12.68 17.44 -33.37
N THR A 375 13.53 17.93 -32.47
CA THR A 375 14.12 17.09 -31.41
C THR A 375 13.06 16.42 -30.56
N TYR A 376 12.00 17.15 -30.19
CA TYR A 376 10.90 16.60 -29.40
C TYR A 376 10.07 15.54 -30.15
N ILE A 377 9.76 15.77 -31.43
CA ILE A 377 9.06 14.78 -32.26
C ILE A 377 9.93 13.54 -32.46
N HIS A 378 11.23 13.74 -32.73
CA HIS A 378 12.19 12.65 -32.86
C HIS A 378 12.26 11.81 -31.58
N TYR A 379 12.37 12.46 -30.42
CA TYR A 379 12.31 11.83 -29.10
C TYR A 379 11.07 10.92 -28.95
N TRP A 380 9.89 11.44 -29.31
CA TRP A 380 8.67 10.64 -29.25
C TRP A 380 8.72 9.44 -30.20
N ALA A 381 9.23 9.61 -31.41
CA ALA A 381 9.31 8.55 -32.41
C ALA A 381 10.28 7.42 -31.99
N THR A 382 11.38 7.75 -31.32
CA THR A 382 12.42 6.81 -30.90
C THR A 382 12.12 6.15 -29.55
N GLU A 383 11.74 6.94 -28.54
CA GLU A 383 11.66 6.48 -27.15
C GLU A 383 10.29 5.91 -26.76
N ALA A 384 9.18 6.39 -27.34
CA ALA A 384 7.86 5.81 -27.09
C ALA A 384 7.79 4.29 -27.38
N PRO A 385 8.28 3.76 -28.52
CA PRO A 385 8.25 2.32 -28.76
C PRO A 385 9.20 1.54 -27.82
N ARG A 386 10.33 2.13 -27.40
CA ARG A 386 11.28 1.50 -26.46
C ARG A 386 10.66 1.34 -25.07
N ILE A 387 10.04 2.41 -24.56
CA ILE A 387 9.31 2.40 -23.29
C ILE A 387 8.12 1.44 -23.37
N GLY A 388 7.37 1.47 -24.48
CA GLY A 388 6.23 0.59 -24.69
C GLY A 388 6.59 -0.90 -24.65
N LYS A 389 7.69 -1.30 -25.28
CA LYS A 389 8.20 -2.68 -25.22
C LYS A 389 8.55 -3.10 -23.78
N LEU A 390 9.19 -2.22 -23.02
CA LEU A 390 9.54 -2.48 -21.62
C LEU A 390 8.28 -2.66 -20.75
N LEU A 391 7.32 -1.75 -20.86
CA LEU A 391 6.07 -1.80 -20.09
C LEU A 391 5.22 -3.01 -20.47
N LEU A 392 5.18 -3.37 -21.75
CA LEU A 392 4.52 -4.59 -22.22
C LEU A 392 5.13 -5.83 -21.56
N ALA A 393 6.45 -5.91 -21.48
CA ALA A 393 7.13 -7.03 -20.82
C ALA A 393 6.81 -7.09 -19.31
N ILE A 394 6.77 -5.94 -18.63
CA ILE A 394 6.44 -5.88 -17.20
C ILE A 394 4.97 -6.29 -16.96
N TYR A 395 4.03 -5.74 -17.72
CA TYR A 395 2.61 -6.04 -17.55
C TYR A 395 2.24 -7.46 -17.97
N THR A 396 2.91 -8.04 -18.98
CA THR A 396 2.75 -9.46 -19.30
C THR A 396 3.25 -10.34 -18.16
N LEU A 397 4.43 -10.06 -17.58
CA LEU A 397 4.98 -10.81 -16.45
C LEU A 397 4.05 -10.80 -15.22
N ILE A 398 3.47 -9.64 -14.88
CA ILE A 398 2.53 -9.51 -13.75
C ILE A 398 1.25 -10.31 -13.98
N ARG A 399 0.84 -10.49 -15.24
CA ARG A 399 -0.39 -11.21 -15.61
C ARG A 399 -0.24 -12.73 -15.61
N ILE A 400 0.99 -13.27 -15.65
CA ILE A 400 1.28 -14.73 -15.67
C ILE A 400 0.48 -15.54 -14.63
N PRO A 401 0.39 -15.13 -13.35
CA PRO A 401 -0.31 -15.93 -12.34
C PRO A 401 -1.81 -16.11 -12.59
N ARG A 402 -2.41 -15.27 -13.46
CA ARG A 402 -3.83 -15.29 -13.80
C ARG A 402 -4.11 -15.78 -15.22
N ILE A 403 -3.12 -16.39 -15.88
CA ILE A 403 -3.23 -16.81 -17.28
C ILE A 403 -4.43 -17.72 -17.54
N ARG A 404 -4.77 -18.62 -16.58
CA ARG A 404 -5.93 -19.51 -16.68
C ARG A 404 -7.27 -18.77 -16.82
N SER A 405 -7.44 -17.69 -16.06
CA SER A 405 -8.66 -16.87 -16.14
C SER A 405 -8.67 -16.00 -17.41
N GLN A 406 -7.49 -15.63 -17.91
CA GLN A 406 -7.37 -14.83 -19.13
C GLN A 406 -7.68 -15.64 -20.39
N LEU A 407 -7.39 -16.94 -20.39
CA LEU A 407 -7.76 -17.85 -21.47
C LEU A 407 -9.28 -17.96 -21.69
N GLN A 408 -10.10 -17.61 -20.69
CA GLN A 408 -11.56 -17.57 -20.84
C GLN A 408 -12.03 -16.39 -21.70
N SER A 409 -11.24 -15.31 -21.82
CA SER A 409 -11.55 -14.15 -22.66
C SER A 409 -10.28 -13.50 -23.20
N PRO A 410 -9.61 -14.13 -24.19
CA PRO A 410 -8.29 -13.72 -24.66
C PRO A 410 -8.31 -12.33 -25.30
N LEU A 411 -9.35 -12.02 -26.10
CA LEU A 411 -9.48 -10.73 -26.79
C LEU A 411 -9.63 -9.56 -25.80
N LYS A 412 -10.48 -9.71 -24.78
CA LYS A 412 -10.65 -8.69 -23.72
C LYS A 412 -9.37 -8.53 -22.91
N SER A 413 -8.68 -9.62 -22.61
CA SER A 413 -7.41 -9.60 -21.88
C SER A 413 -6.30 -8.90 -22.68
N LEU A 414 -6.22 -9.12 -23.99
CA LEU A 414 -5.25 -8.48 -24.87
C LEU A 414 -5.58 -6.98 -25.07
N ALA A 415 -6.85 -6.64 -25.29
CA ALA A 415 -7.30 -5.26 -25.42
C ALA A 415 -6.98 -4.44 -24.15
N THR A 416 -7.30 -4.97 -22.97
CA THR A 416 -6.98 -4.29 -21.69
C THR A 416 -5.47 -4.20 -21.43
N LEU A 417 -4.69 -5.19 -21.87
CA LEU A 417 -3.23 -5.13 -21.77
C LEU A 417 -2.69 -4.03 -22.68
N GLY A 418 -3.11 -4.02 -23.94
CA GLY A 418 -2.76 -2.99 -24.92
C GLY A 418 -3.11 -1.60 -24.42
N GLU A 419 -4.36 -1.38 -24.00
CA GLU A 419 -4.85 -0.10 -23.46
C GLU A 419 -4.04 0.36 -22.24
N SER A 420 -3.80 -0.52 -21.27
CA SER A 420 -2.98 -0.17 -20.09
C SER A 420 -1.53 0.16 -20.47
N THR A 421 -0.97 -0.59 -21.42
CA THR A 421 0.42 -0.42 -21.85
C THR A 421 0.57 0.88 -22.61
N THR A 422 -0.29 1.16 -23.60
CA THR A 422 -0.22 2.38 -24.40
C THR A 422 -0.45 3.62 -23.54
N ARG A 423 -1.46 3.63 -22.65
CA ARG A 423 -1.70 4.77 -21.75
C ARG A 423 -0.53 5.02 -20.80
N THR A 424 0.01 3.96 -20.18
CA THR A 424 1.19 4.12 -19.29
C THR A 424 2.43 4.54 -20.08
N THR A 425 2.58 4.09 -21.33
CA THR A 425 3.68 4.49 -22.22
C THR A 425 3.59 5.98 -22.55
N LEU A 426 2.42 6.45 -22.99
CA LEU A 426 2.19 7.87 -23.27
C LEU A 426 2.41 8.72 -22.02
N LEU A 427 1.93 8.27 -20.86
CA LEU A 427 2.20 8.91 -19.57
C LEU A 427 3.69 9.03 -19.31
N LEU A 428 4.44 7.93 -19.41
CA LEU A 428 5.84 7.88 -19.01
C LEU A 428 6.75 8.62 -19.99
N THR A 429 6.57 8.41 -21.30
CA THR A 429 7.31 9.13 -22.34
C THR A 429 7.06 10.64 -22.24
N GLY A 430 5.79 11.04 -22.04
CA GLY A 430 5.43 12.44 -21.84
C GLY A 430 6.05 13.02 -20.57
N ALA A 431 5.98 12.31 -19.44
CA ALA A 431 6.52 12.77 -18.17
C ALA A 431 8.05 12.94 -18.19
N LEU A 432 8.77 12.11 -18.96
CA LEU A 432 10.24 12.11 -19.03
C LEU A 432 10.81 13.13 -20.03
N GLY A 433 10.29 13.18 -21.26
CA GLY A 433 10.86 14.03 -22.31
C GLY A 433 10.29 15.45 -22.36
N THR A 434 8.99 15.61 -22.07
CA THR A 434 8.33 16.93 -22.14
C THR A 434 8.94 17.98 -21.21
N PRO A 435 9.45 17.68 -19.99
CA PRO A 435 10.14 18.68 -19.17
C PRO A 435 11.30 19.36 -19.92
N PHE A 436 12.11 18.61 -20.66
CA PHE A 436 13.24 19.15 -21.41
C PHE A 436 12.78 19.99 -22.60
N ALA A 437 11.76 19.54 -23.33
CA ALA A 437 11.17 20.33 -24.41
C ALA A 437 10.54 21.64 -23.90
N LEU A 438 9.85 21.60 -22.75
CA LEU A 438 9.28 22.78 -22.10
C LEU A 438 10.35 23.74 -21.60
N LEU A 439 11.48 23.23 -21.11
CA LEU A 439 12.63 24.05 -20.77
C LEU A 439 13.16 24.83 -21.99
N CYS A 440 13.28 24.18 -23.16
CA CYS A 440 13.59 24.88 -24.41
C CYS A 440 12.55 25.95 -24.74
N LEU A 441 11.25 25.61 -24.67
CA LEU A 441 10.16 26.56 -24.92
C LEU A 441 10.17 27.74 -23.94
N PHE A 442 10.47 27.51 -22.67
CA PHE A 442 10.59 28.55 -21.66
C PHE A 442 11.79 29.45 -21.89
N SER A 443 12.86 28.95 -22.52
CA SER A 443 14.01 29.79 -22.89
C SER A 443 13.66 30.79 -24.01
N THR A 444 12.67 30.50 -24.84
CA THR A 444 12.19 31.43 -25.89
C THR A 444 11.01 32.29 -25.43
N LEU A 445 10.13 31.75 -24.57
CA LEU A 445 8.91 32.44 -24.12
C LEU A 445 9.12 33.34 -22.90
N LEU A 446 10.00 32.98 -21.95
CA LEU A 446 10.15 33.69 -20.67
C LEU A 446 11.46 34.49 -20.63
N PRO A 447 11.45 35.77 -20.17
CA PRO A 447 12.66 36.58 -20.02
C PRO A 447 13.69 35.92 -19.11
N HIS A 448 14.98 36.01 -19.44
CA HIS A 448 16.12 35.36 -18.75
C HIS A 448 16.11 35.42 -17.21
N ARG A 449 15.56 36.49 -16.62
CA ARG A 449 15.53 36.71 -15.16
C ARG A 449 14.30 36.12 -14.46
N LEU A 450 13.24 35.80 -15.21
CA LEU A 450 11.97 35.36 -14.64
C LEU A 450 12.05 33.88 -14.24
N LEU A 451 11.83 33.60 -12.95
CA LEU A 451 11.71 32.25 -12.40
C LEU A 451 12.87 31.28 -12.74
N PRO A 452 14.16 31.62 -12.46
CA PRO A 452 15.27 30.84 -13.00
C PRO A 452 15.26 29.36 -12.60
N ARG A 453 15.01 29.09 -11.31
CA ARG A 453 14.94 27.71 -10.78
C ARG A 453 13.54 27.10 -10.86
N SER A 454 12.49 27.90 -10.71
CA SER A 454 11.09 27.43 -10.70
C SER A 454 10.58 26.99 -12.08
N ARG A 455 11.24 27.38 -13.17
CA ARG A 455 10.98 26.84 -14.52
C ARG A 455 11.05 25.32 -14.56
N PHE A 456 11.96 24.71 -13.82
CA PHE A 456 12.10 23.25 -13.77
C PHE A 456 10.90 22.62 -13.06
N PHE A 457 10.47 23.19 -11.93
CA PHE A 457 9.25 22.72 -11.26
C PHE A 457 8.02 22.84 -12.17
N LEU A 458 7.88 23.96 -12.88
CA LEU A 458 6.77 24.17 -13.82
C LEU A 458 6.83 23.22 -15.03
N ALA A 459 8.02 23.01 -15.59
CA ALA A 459 8.23 22.11 -16.72
C ALA A 459 7.87 20.66 -16.36
N GLY A 460 8.32 20.17 -15.20
CA GLY A 460 7.90 18.86 -14.68
C GLY A 460 6.41 18.83 -14.28
N GLY A 461 5.87 19.94 -13.78
CA GLY A 461 4.45 20.05 -13.45
C GLY A 461 3.54 19.85 -14.66
N ILE A 462 3.85 20.56 -15.76
CA ILE A 462 3.11 20.48 -17.02
C ILE A 462 3.33 19.12 -17.69
N SER A 463 4.54 18.56 -17.66
CA SER A 463 4.76 17.20 -18.17
C SER A 463 3.97 16.13 -17.40
N GLY A 464 3.74 16.35 -16.10
CA GLY A 464 2.88 15.47 -15.32
C GLY A 464 1.39 15.55 -15.70
N LEU A 465 0.95 16.52 -16.51
CA LEU A 465 -0.43 16.55 -17.02
C LEU A 465 -0.74 15.37 -17.95
N PHE A 466 0.27 14.70 -18.50
CA PHE A 466 0.09 13.45 -19.22
C PHE A 466 -0.57 12.35 -18.37
N ALA A 467 -0.58 12.49 -17.03
CA ALA A 467 -1.35 11.61 -16.13
C ALA A 467 -2.84 11.60 -16.42
N PHE A 468 -3.37 12.64 -17.05
CA PHE A 468 -4.75 12.71 -17.49
C PHE A 468 -5.13 11.57 -18.45
N LEU A 469 -4.20 11.10 -19.30
CA LEU A 469 -4.44 10.00 -20.24
C LEU A 469 -4.72 8.67 -19.53
N ASP A 470 -4.19 8.49 -18.32
CA ASP A 470 -4.31 7.24 -17.54
C ASP A 470 -5.11 7.42 -16.24
N ARG A 471 -5.97 8.44 -16.21
CA ARG A 471 -6.71 8.86 -15.00
C ARG A 471 -7.61 7.78 -14.39
N HIS A 472 -8.13 6.86 -15.21
CA HIS A 472 -9.09 5.85 -14.77
C HIS A 472 -8.45 4.55 -14.25
N ASN A 473 -7.31 4.13 -14.81
CA ASN A 473 -6.76 2.79 -14.57
C ASN A 473 -5.53 2.80 -13.65
N SER A 474 -4.87 3.95 -13.47
CA SER A 474 -3.57 4.06 -12.79
C SER A 474 -3.59 4.74 -11.42
N ARG A 475 -4.73 4.71 -10.70
CA ARG A 475 -4.82 5.26 -9.32
C ARG A 475 -3.69 4.76 -8.41
N GLY A 476 -3.34 3.48 -8.49
CA GLY A 476 -2.24 2.89 -7.72
C GLY A 476 -0.87 3.51 -8.05
N ASN A 477 -0.62 3.80 -9.33
CA ASN A 477 0.62 4.43 -9.81
C ASN A 477 0.72 5.88 -9.36
N PHE A 478 -0.38 6.64 -9.38
CA PHE A 478 -0.41 8.02 -8.88
C PHE A 478 -0.17 8.09 -7.37
N LEU A 479 -0.79 7.20 -6.58
CA LEU A 479 -0.54 7.11 -5.14
C LEU A 479 0.88 6.62 -4.83
N TYR A 480 1.47 5.76 -5.66
CA TYR A 480 2.89 5.41 -5.54
C TYR A 480 3.79 6.61 -5.81
N SER A 481 3.58 7.30 -6.92
CA SER A 481 4.36 8.49 -7.30
C SER A 481 4.26 9.57 -6.22
N PHE A 482 3.06 9.80 -5.67
CA PHE A 482 2.84 10.74 -4.58
C PHE A 482 3.61 10.37 -3.30
N ARG A 483 3.78 9.08 -2.98
CA ARG A 483 4.63 8.65 -1.86
C ARG A 483 6.09 9.04 -2.08
N VAL A 484 6.58 8.84 -3.31
CA VAL A 484 7.94 9.23 -3.69
C VAL A 484 8.12 10.75 -3.60
N PHE A 485 7.11 11.52 -4.04
CA PHE A 485 7.04 12.96 -3.85
C PHE A 485 7.18 13.36 -2.37
N LEU A 486 6.39 12.77 -1.47
CA LEU A 486 6.43 13.13 -0.04
C LEU A 486 7.83 12.91 0.57
N VAL A 487 8.50 11.82 0.20
CA VAL A 487 9.87 11.54 0.66
C VAL A 487 10.86 12.58 0.13
N SER A 488 10.82 12.88 -1.18
CA SER A 488 11.69 13.88 -1.80
C SER A 488 11.44 15.29 -1.25
N ALA A 489 10.17 15.69 -1.14
CA ALA A 489 9.76 16.99 -0.61
C ALA A 489 10.18 17.17 0.85
N TRP A 490 10.06 16.13 1.68
CA TRP A 490 10.53 16.17 3.07
C TRP A 490 12.05 16.36 3.14
N LYS A 491 12.82 15.57 2.37
CA LYS A 491 14.29 15.72 2.32
C LYS A 491 14.69 17.13 1.89
N LEU A 492 14.01 17.66 0.87
CA LEU A 492 14.24 19.02 0.38
C LEU A 492 13.90 20.09 1.42
N ALA A 493 12.78 19.94 2.12
CA ALA A 493 12.35 20.87 3.17
C ALA A 493 13.33 20.90 4.34
N VAL A 494 13.88 19.75 4.72
CA VAL A 494 14.95 19.66 5.74
C VAL A 494 16.24 20.31 5.23
N LYS A 495 16.67 20.04 3.99
CA LYS A 495 17.87 20.62 3.40
C LYS A 495 17.81 22.14 3.31
N LYS A 496 16.64 22.69 2.98
CA LYS A 496 16.38 24.14 2.93
C LYS A 496 16.10 24.77 4.30
N ASN A 497 16.26 24.01 5.40
CA ASN A 497 15.95 24.45 6.77
C ASN A 497 14.52 24.97 6.97
N LEU A 498 13.57 24.57 6.12
CA LEU A 498 12.15 24.94 6.25
C LEU A 498 11.47 24.15 7.38
N VAL A 499 11.97 22.95 7.66
CA VAL A 499 11.44 22.06 8.70
C VAL A 499 12.58 21.46 9.51
N LYS A 500 12.43 21.46 10.84
CA LYS A 500 13.41 20.83 11.74
C LYS A 500 13.21 19.30 11.73
N PRO A 501 14.27 18.50 11.54
CA PRO A 501 14.15 17.05 11.55
C PRO A 501 13.80 16.55 12.96
N VAL A 502 12.69 15.82 13.09
CA VAL A 502 12.28 15.21 14.36
C VAL A 502 12.92 13.82 14.49
N LYS A 503 13.55 13.55 15.64
CA LYS A 503 14.14 12.24 15.93
C LYS A 503 13.05 11.16 15.89
N ASN A 504 13.22 10.17 15.02
CA ASN A 504 12.23 9.11 14.78
C ASN A 504 10.83 9.61 14.39
N GLY A 505 10.75 10.74 13.67
CA GLY A 505 9.46 11.28 13.20
C GLY A 505 8.67 10.31 12.32
N ASP A 506 9.35 9.41 11.60
CA ASP A 506 8.75 8.33 10.82
C ASP A 506 7.89 7.37 11.66
N VAL A 507 8.30 7.06 12.89
CA VAL A 507 7.51 6.23 13.81
C VAL A 507 6.24 6.95 14.24
N TRP A 508 6.32 8.24 14.56
CA TRP A 508 5.15 9.04 14.92
C TRP A 508 4.15 9.12 13.77
N VAL A 509 4.63 9.39 12.56
CA VAL A 509 3.80 9.38 11.34
C VAL A 509 3.13 8.01 11.16
N PHE A 510 3.88 6.92 11.36
CA PHE A 510 3.33 5.57 11.27
C PHE A 510 2.24 5.31 12.33
N VAL A 511 2.45 5.67 13.60
CA VAL A 511 1.47 5.49 14.68
C VAL A 511 0.20 6.28 14.42
N ILE A 512 0.32 7.55 14.01
CA ILE A 512 -0.84 8.41 13.69
C ILE A 512 -1.59 7.86 12.47
N ALA A 513 -0.88 7.45 11.42
CA ALA A 513 -1.48 6.88 10.23
C ALA A 513 -2.17 5.54 10.54
N LEU A 514 -1.56 4.68 11.36
CA LEU A 514 -2.17 3.43 11.82
C LEU A 514 -3.44 3.70 12.64
N ALA A 515 -3.43 4.70 13.51
CA ALA A 515 -4.61 5.15 14.26
C ALA A 515 -5.74 5.60 13.32
N ALA A 516 -5.41 6.39 12.31
CA ALA A 516 -6.37 6.83 11.31
C ALA A 516 -6.96 5.66 10.50
N ILE A 517 -6.14 4.68 10.09
CA ILE A 517 -6.62 3.47 9.38
C ILE A 517 -7.54 2.65 10.29
N ASN A 518 -7.12 2.39 11.52
CA ASN A 518 -7.91 1.61 12.47
C ASN A 518 -9.23 2.30 12.83
N ALA A 519 -9.24 3.63 12.93
CA ALA A 519 -10.45 4.43 13.15
C ALA A 519 -11.39 4.41 11.95
N ALA A 520 -10.87 4.45 10.72
CA ALA A 520 -11.67 4.33 9.49
C ALA A 520 -12.30 2.93 9.40
N TYR A 521 -11.51 1.87 9.64
CA TYR A 521 -11.97 0.49 9.60
C TYR A 521 -13.01 0.16 10.68
N GLU A 522 -12.91 0.77 11.87
CA GLU A 522 -13.92 0.62 12.94
C GLU A 522 -15.29 1.16 12.54
N ARG A 523 -15.31 2.25 11.78
CA ARG A 523 -16.56 2.90 11.40
C ARG A 523 -17.17 2.23 10.18
N GLU A 524 -16.41 2.18 9.11
CA GLU A 524 -16.87 1.74 7.79
C GLU A 524 -15.78 0.87 7.17
N MET A 525 -15.92 -0.45 7.35
CA MET A 525 -14.97 -1.43 6.81
C MET A 525 -14.85 -1.35 5.27
N GLU A 526 -15.86 -0.80 4.60
CA GLU A 526 -15.91 -0.65 3.14
C GLU A 526 -14.95 0.42 2.61
N SER A 527 -14.69 1.47 3.39
CA SER A 527 -13.77 2.57 3.03
C SER A 527 -12.33 2.11 2.80
N VAL A 528 -11.96 0.96 3.40
CA VAL A 528 -10.65 0.34 3.22
C VAL A 528 -10.58 -0.36 1.86
N SER A 529 -9.81 0.25 0.96
CA SER A 529 -9.60 -0.28 -0.39
C SER A 529 -8.73 -1.54 -0.37
N GLY A 530 -9.16 -2.55 -1.13
CA GLY A 530 -8.47 -3.83 -1.31
C GLY A 530 -8.80 -4.90 -0.26
N GLY A 531 -9.31 -6.05 -0.71
CA GLY A 531 -9.65 -7.18 0.17
C GLY A 531 -8.45 -7.76 0.93
N GLY A 532 -7.24 -7.63 0.38
CA GLY A 532 -6.01 -8.01 1.09
C GLY A 532 -5.77 -7.17 2.35
N MET A 533 -5.95 -5.84 2.28
CA MET A 533 -5.78 -4.98 3.45
C MET A 533 -6.86 -5.24 4.48
N ARG A 534 -8.12 -5.42 4.06
CA ARG A 534 -9.21 -5.77 5.00
C ARG A 534 -8.95 -7.06 5.75
N LYS A 535 -8.37 -8.07 5.09
CA LYS A 535 -7.91 -9.32 5.73
C LYS A 535 -6.74 -9.11 6.70
N VAL A 536 -5.83 -8.20 6.38
CA VAL A 536 -4.72 -7.85 7.28
C VAL A 536 -5.25 -7.15 8.53
N LEU A 537 -6.16 -6.17 8.39
CA LEU A 537 -6.75 -5.45 9.53
C LEU A 537 -7.64 -6.35 10.41
N SER A 538 -8.43 -7.24 9.80
CA SER A 538 -9.22 -8.23 10.56
C SER A 538 -8.31 -9.21 11.31
N SER A 539 -7.23 -9.68 10.66
CA SER A 539 -6.22 -10.50 11.32
C SER A 539 -5.49 -9.74 12.43
N LEU A 540 -5.18 -8.45 12.25
CA LEU A 540 -4.54 -7.62 13.26
C LEU A 540 -5.40 -7.46 14.53
N ARG A 541 -6.73 -7.51 14.38
CA ARG A 541 -7.69 -7.51 15.51
C ARG A 541 -7.94 -8.89 16.12
N GLY A 542 -7.41 -9.96 15.52
CA GLY A 542 -7.62 -11.33 15.99
C GLY A 542 -8.90 -11.99 15.45
N LEU A 543 -9.56 -11.42 14.44
CA LEU A 543 -10.75 -11.99 13.79
C LEU A 543 -10.42 -13.07 12.75
N GLY A 544 -9.13 -13.37 12.56
CA GLY A 544 -8.62 -14.29 11.55
C GLY A 544 -8.44 -13.65 10.17
N TRP A 545 -8.02 -14.45 9.18
CA TRP A 545 -7.76 -13.99 7.81
C TRP A 545 -9.05 -13.93 6.99
N ARG A 546 -9.95 -13.01 7.35
CA ARG A 546 -11.30 -12.89 6.78
C ARG A 546 -11.58 -11.51 6.21
N ASP A 547 -12.31 -11.45 5.11
CA ASP A 547 -12.82 -10.18 4.56
C ASP A 547 -14.28 -10.03 4.93
N LEU A 548 -14.54 -9.37 6.07
CA LEU A 548 -15.90 -9.23 6.62
C LEU A 548 -16.86 -8.48 5.68
N VAL A 549 -16.33 -7.58 4.85
CA VAL A 549 -17.14 -6.86 3.86
C VAL A 549 -17.57 -7.82 2.75
N LYS A 550 -16.65 -8.65 2.25
CA LYS A 550 -16.97 -9.64 1.24
C LYS A 550 -17.98 -10.67 1.76
N GLU A 551 -17.76 -11.18 2.97
CA GLU A 551 -18.66 -12.14 3.62
C GLU A 551 -20.07 -11.54 3.83
N ARG A 552 -20.16 -10.24 4.17
CA ARG A 552 -21.43 -9.52 4.27
C ARG A 552 -22.14 -9.43 2.92
N ARG A 553 -21.43 -8.99 1.87
CA ARG A 553 -22.00 -8.88 0.52
C ARG A 553 -22.49 -10.23 -0.02
N GLU A 554 -21.69 -11.29 0.13
CA GLU A 554 -22.09 -12.66 -0.26
C GLU A 554 -23.29 -13.16 0.54
N ARG A 555 -23.46 -12.71 1.80
CA ARG A 555 -24.65 -13.03 2.59
C ARG A 555 -25.88 -12.27 2.10
N GLU A 556 -25.73 -10.98 1.79
CA GLU A 556 -26.80 -10.14 1.24
C GLU A 556 -27.26 -10.64 -0.14
N GLU A 557 -26.33 -11.02 -1.02
CA GLU A 557 -26.63 -11.63 -2.33
C GLU A 557 -27.41 -12.93 -2.17
N ARG A 558 -26.96 -13.85 -1.29
CA ARG A 558 -27.69 -15.08 -1.00
C ARG A 558 -29.10 -14.85 -0.44
N VAL A 559 -29.28 -13.80 0.36
CA VAL A 559 -30.61 -13.41 0.86
C VAL A 559 -31.47 -12.89 -0.28
N LYS A 560 -30.94 -12.04 -1.17
CA LYS A 560 -31.66 -11.55 -2.36
C LYS A 560 -32.08 -12.70 -3.28
N GLU A 561 -31.16 -13.61 -3.61
CA GLU A 561 -31.46 -14.80 -4.42
C GLU A 561 -32.49 -15.73 -3.75
N ALA A 562 -32.50 -15.81 -2.42
CA ALA A 562 -33.50 -16.58 -1.69
C ALA A 562 -34.88 -15.90 -1.73
N VAL A 563 -34.93 -14.57 -1.62
CA VAL A 563 -36.17 -13.79 -1.76
C VAL A 563 -36.73 -13.91 -3.17
N GLU A 564 -35.89 -13.77 -4.19
CA GLU A 564 -36.30 -13.91 -5.60
C GLU A 564 -36.83 -15.31 -5.90
N ARG A 565 -36.13 -16.38 -5.45
CA ARG A 565 -36.61 -17.76 -5.59
C ARG A 565 -37.93 -18.01 -4.86
N ASN A 566 -38.11 -17.43 -3.67
CA ASN A 566 -39.37 -17.56 -2.93
C ASN A 566 -40.51 -16.79 -3.61
N ALA A 567 -40.23 -15.63 -4.22
CA ALA A 567 -41.19 -14.88 -5.01
C ALA A 567 -41.60 -15.62 -6.29
N GLU A 568 -40.64 -16.26 -6.98
CA GLU A 568 -40.91 -17.09 -8.15
C GLU A 568 -41.76 -18.32 -7.81
N LYS A 569 -41.42 -19.02 -6.71
CA LYS A 569 -42.24 -20.13 -6.21
C LYS A 569 -43.66 -19.71 -5.86
N LYS A 570 -43.83 -18.52 -5.26
CA LYS A 570 -45.15 -17.99 -4.93
C LYS A 570 -45.97 -17.70 -6.21
N ARG A 571 -45.35 -17.11 -7.24
CA ARG A 571 -45.99 -16.89 -8.55
C ARG A 571 -46.42 -18.20 -9.23
N MET A 572 -45.61 -19.24 -9.15
CA MET A 572 -45.97 -20.55 -9.70
C MET A 572 -47.11 -21.23 -8.91
N ALA A 573 -47.18 -21.03 -7.59
CA ALA A 573 -48.27 -21.56 -6.76
C ALA A 573 -49.59 -20.81 -7.03
N ASP A 574 -49.55 -19.47 -7.04
CA ASP A 574 -50.74 -18.63 -7.30
C ASP A 574 -51.28 -18.87 -8.73
N GLY A 575 -50.40 -19.03 -9.74
CA GLY A 575 -50.79 -19.37 -11.11
C GLY A 575 -51.29 -20.81 -11.28
N GLY A 576 -50.90 -21.74 -10.40
CA GLY A 576 -51.44 -23.10 -10.36
C GLY A 576 -52.85 -23.15 -9.78
N GLU A 577 -53.12 -22.38 -8.71
CA GLU A 577 -54.47 -22.24 -8.14
C GLU A 577 -55.46 -21.56 -9.10
N GLU A 578 -55.01 -20.59 -9.90
CA GLU A 578 -55.87 -19.96 -10.92
C GLU A 578 -56.22 -20.94 -12.06
N ALA A 579 -55.27 -21.78 -12.49
CA ALA A 579 -55.51 -22.81 -13.49
C ALA A 579 -56.45 -23.92 -12.97
N GLU A 580 -56.31 -24.37 -11.73
CA GLU A 580 -57.24 -25.33 -11.11
C GLU A 580 -58.66 -24.78 -11.01
N LYS A 581 -58.82 -23.49 -10.64
CA LYS A 581 -60.15 -22.85 -10.60
C LYS A 581 -60.79 -22.63 -11.96
N GLU A 582 -60.00 -22.52 -13.03
CA GLU A 582 -60.53 -22.47 -14.40
C GLU A 582 -60.96 -23.86 -14.89
N VAL A 583 -60.23 -24.92 -14.55
CA VAL A 583 -60.61 -26.30 -14.88
C VAL A 583 -61.88 -26.71 -14.14
N GLU A 584 -62.00 -26.40 -12.84
CA GLU A 584 -63.19 -26.71 -12.05
C GLU A 584 -64.45 -25.98 -12.59
N LYS A 585 -64.29 -24.75 -13.09
CA LYS A 585 -65.37 -24.01 -13.78
C LYS A 585 -65.73 -24.55 -15.17
N GLU A 586 -64.80 -25.21 -15.87
CA GLU A 586 -65.08 -25.87 -17.15
C GLU A 586 -65.74 -27.25 -16.96
N GLU A 587 -65.44 -27.95 -15.87
CA GLU A 587 -66.10 -29.22 -15.52
C GLU A 587 -67.53 -28.99 -15.05
N ASP A 588 -67.79 -27.99 -14.20
CA ASP A 588 -69.16 -27.61 -13.79
C ASP A 588 -70.05 -27.17 -14.96
N LYS A 589 -69.46 -26.67 -16.06
CA LYS A 589 -70.21 -26.28 -17.28
C LYS A 589 -70.55 -27.44 -18.21
N LYS A 590 -70.03 -28.65 -17.96
CA LYS A 590 -70.31 -29.84 -18.77
C LYS A 590 -71.34 -30.79 -18.13
N GLU A 591 -71.76 -30.52 -16.90
CA GLU A 591 -72.77 -31.29 -16.18
C GLU A 591 -74.19 -30.68 -16.23
N ASP A 592 -74.35 -29.51 -16.86
CA ASP A 592 -75.64 -28.93 -17.30
C ASP A 592 -75.82 -29.11 -18.83
#